data_AF-A0A940P729-F1
#
_entry.id   AF-A0A940P729-F1
#
_cell.length_a   1.000
_cell.length_b   1.000
_cell.length_c   1.000
_cell.angle_alpha   90.00
_cell.angle_beta   90.00
_cell.angle_gamma   90.00
#
_symmetry.space_group_name_H-M   'P 1'
#
loop_
_entity.id
_entity.type
_entity.pdbx_description
1 polymer ?
#
loop_
_entity_poly.entity_id
_entity_poly.type
_entity_poly.pdbx_seq_one_letter_code
_entity_poly.pdbx_strand_id
1 'polypeptide(L)'
;MSVDMYLSASQNQSSSVSQMTKQQVQSYEQLQKAITDFSLNSPFLTGAAYESAKTYFDQVLYPLVQGGVLLSEAVEQAVKKLPEAYLADVDNGDLKQSELEEKLQQVDRLISQAEEIGGLLHSSSTPEMTKEGQLSANTRMIGLYRTVKQELEEKLYKLMAFNQSSATIFTEIAALEEAVIQGLAQTKTAFSSNTGVFNVPCKADLAWQTVIVTKLQERGQEKDEHLIKTVINDKASFEEELAD
;
A
#
# COMPACT_ATOMS: atom_id res chain seq x y z
N MET A 1 15.73 -13.12 -12.27
CA MET A 1 14.49 -12.32 -12.25
C MET A 1 14.93 -10.87 -12.08
N SER A 2 14.47 -9.96 -12.94
CA SER A 2 14.72 -8.51 -12.85
C SER A 2 13.64 -7.87 -11.98
N VAL A 3 13.98 -6.82 -11.23
CA VAL A 3 13.01 -5.97 -10.53
C VAL A 3 12.63 -4.80 -11.42
N ASP A 4 11.34 -4.70 -11.72
CA ASP A 4 10.77 -3.65 -12.56
C ASP A 4 9.60 -3.01 -11.83
N MET A 5 9.55 -1.68 -11.85
CA MET A 5 8.44 -0.90 -11.33
C MET A 5 7.86 0.03 -12.40
N TYR A 6 6.56 -0.09 -12.62
CA TYR A 6 5.78 0.74 -13.53
C TYR A 6 4.85 1.63 -12.70
N LEU A 7 5.29 2.86 -12.44
CA LEU A 7 4.64 3.77 -11.49
C LEU A 7 3.21 4.10 -11.94
N SER A 8 3.04 4.46 -13.21
CA SER A 8 1.72 4.81 -13.76
C SER A 8 0.75 3.62 -13.69
N ALA A 9 1.22 2.41 -13.95
CA ALA A 9 0.40 1.21 -13.86
C ALA A 9 -0.01 0.91 -12.42
N SER A 10 0.90 1.07 -11.46
CA SER A 10 0.61 0.89 -10.04
C SER A 10 -0.36 1.95 -9.50
N GLN A 11 -0.25 3.21 -9.92
CA GLN A 11 -1.22 4.25 -9.59
C GLN A 11 -2.62 3.97 -10.16
N ASN A 12 -2.69 3.46 -11.39
CA ASN A 12 -3.94 3.02 -12.00
C ASN A 12 -4.55 1.83 -11.26
N GLN A 13 -3.73 0.89 -10.80
CA GLN A 13 -4.16 -0.23 -9.97
C GLN A 13 -4.73 0.27 -8.63
N SER A 14 -4.03 1.19 -7.95
CA SER A 14 -4.53 1.83 -6.74
C SER A 14 -5.89 2.50 -6.96
N SER A 15 -6.04 3.30 -8.01
CA SER A 15 -7.31 3.96 -8.34
C SER A 15 -8.44 2.96 -8.61
N SER A 16 -8.14 1.87 -9.30
CA SER A 16 -9.10 0.80 -9.60
C SER A 16 -9.54 0.06 -8.33
N VAL A 17 -8.60 -0.25 -7.45
CA VAL A 17 -8.89 -0.90 -6.15
C VAL A 17 -9.68 0.03 -5.25
N SER A 18 -9.40 1.34 -5.21
CA SER A 18 -10.22 2.31 -4.49
C SER A 18 -11.68 2.34 -4.97
N GLN A 19 -11.89 2.33 -6.29
CA GLN A 19 -13.25 2.31 -6.84
C GLN A 19 -13.99 1.01 -6.50
N MET A 20 -13.30 -0.14 -6.60
CA MET A 20 -13.86 -1.44 -6.22
C MET A 20 -14.20 -1.49 -4.72
N THR A 21 -13.29 -1.02 -3.87
CA THR A 21 -13.46 -0.99 -2.41
C THR A 21 -14.65 -0.14 -2.03
N LYS A 22 -14.83 1.03 -2.65
CA LYS A 22 -16.01 1.87 -2.42
C LYS A 22 -17.33 1.13 -2.69
N GLN A 23 -17.41 0.38 -3.79
CA GLN A 23 -18.60 -0.42 -4.11
C GLN A 23 -18.80 -1.56 -3.11
N GLN A 24 -17.72 -2.22 -2.70
CA GLN A 24 -17.75 -3.31 -1.74
C GLN A 24 -18.18 -2.85 -0.35
N VAL A 25 -17.64 -1.73 0.15
CA VAL A 25 -18.03 -1.10 1.41
C VAL A 25 -19.51 -0.73 1.39
N GLN A 26 -20.01 -0.09 0.32
CA GLN A 26 -21.43 0.22 0.17
C GLN A 26 -22.32 -1.04 0.24
N SER A 27 -21.87 -2.14 -0.36
CA SER A 27 -22.59 -3.42 -0.32
C SER A 27 -22.62 -3.99 1.11
N TYR A 28 -21.52 -3.89 1.84
CA TYR A 28 -21.45 -4.31 3.24
C TYR A 28 -22.31 -3.43 4.16
N GLU A 29 -22.35 -2.11 3.94
CA GLU A 29 -23.24 -1.20 4.68
C GLU A 29 -24.72 -1.56 4.49
N GLN A 30 -25.11 -1.89 3.25
CA GLN A 30 -26.46 -2.39 2.97
C GLN A 30 -26.74 -3.72 3.69
N LEU A 31 -25.76 -4.61 3.74
CA LEU A 31 -25.88 -5.88 4.46
C LEU A 31 -25.99 -5.68 5.98
N GLN A 32 -25.19 -4.78 6.56
CA GLN A 32 -25.31 -4.39 7.98
C GLN A 32 -26.69 -3.83 8.30
N LYS A 33 -27.21 -2.95 7.42
CA LYS A 33 -28.56 -2.42 7.57
C LYS A 33 -29.61 -3.53 7.52
N ALA A 34 -29.52 -4.44 6.54
CA ALA A 34 -30.45 -5.56 6.42
C ALA A 34 -30.41 -6.50 7.64
N ILE A 35 -29.21 -6.78 8.18
CA ILE A 35 -29.05 -7.56 9.41
C ILE A 35 -29.69 -6.83 10.59
N THR A 36 -29.48 -5.52 10.72
CA THR A 36 -30.05 -4.70 11.79
C THR A 36 -31.58 -4.68 11.70
N ASP A 37 -32.13 -4.45 10.51
CA ASP A 37 -33.57 -4.44 10.25
C ASP A 37 -34.20 -5.81 10.54
N PHE A 38 -33.54 -6.90 10.13
CA PHE A 38 -33.98 -8.25 10.45
C PHE A 38 -33.93 -8.53 11.96
N SER A 39 -32.86 -8.14 12.65
CA SER A 39 -32.65 -8.50 14.05
C SER A 39 -33.52 -7.67 15.00
N LEU A 40 -33.66 -6.36 14.74
CA LEU A 40 -34.31 -5.41 15.65
C LEU A 40 -35.70 -4.97 15.16
N ASN A 41 -35.90 -4.82 13.85
CA ASN A 41 -37.09 -4.20 13.26
C ASN A 41 -38.11 -5.21 12.69
N SER A 42 -38.04 -6.48 13.12
CA SER A 42 -38.97 -7.54 12.69
C SER A 42 -39.74 -8.19 13.86
N PRO A 43 -40.50 -7.42 14.66
CA PRO A 43 -41.11 -7.92 15.90
C PRO A 43 -42.12 -9.07 15.68
N PHE A 44 -42.69 -9.18 14.48
CA PHE A 44 -43.66 -10.22 14.13
C PHE A 44 -43.01 -11.56 13.73
N LEU A 45 -41.70 -11.57 13.42
CA LEU A 45 -40.95 -12.81 13.16
C LEU A 45 -40.58 -13.44 14.50
N THR A 46 -41.37 -14.44 14.90
CA THR A 46 -41.35 -15.06 16.23
C THR A 46 -41.20 -16.58 16.15
N GLY A 47 -40.78 -17.20 17.25
CA GLY A 47 -40.53 -18.63 17.35
C GLY A 47 -39.06 -18.99 17.24
N ALA A 48 -38.72 -20.20 17.72
CA ALA A 48 -37.34 -20.62 17.96
C ALA A 48 -36.41 -20.47 16.74
N ALA A 49 -36.91 -20.75 15.54
CA ALA A 49 -36.14 -20.59 14.29
C ALA A 49 -35.77 -19.12 14.04
N TYR A 50 -36.72 -18.19 14.15
CA TYR A 50 -36.47 -16.77 13.94
C TYR A 50 -35.65 -16.14 15.06
N GLU A 51 -35.90 -16.52 16.31
CA GLU A 51 -35.13 -16.02 17.47
C GLU A 51 -33.66 -16.43 17.42
N SER A 52 -33.40 -17.70 17.08
CA SER A 52 -32.02 -18.19 16.88
C SER A 52 -31.36 -17.53 15.67
N ALA A 53 -32.09 -17.33 14.57
CA ALA A 53 -31.58 -16.62 13.40
C ALA A 53 -31.20 -15.17 13.73
N LYS A 54 -32.05 -14.41 14.41
CA LYS A 54 -31.76 -13.04 14.84
C LYS A 54 -30.50 -12.98 15.69
N THR A 55 -30.38 -13.88 16.66
CA THR A 55 -29.20 -13.97 17.53
C THR A 55 -27.94 -14.29 16.74
N TYR A 56 -28.00 -15.25 15.82
CA TYR A 56 -26.87 -15.63 14.98
C TYR A 56 -26.44 -14.50 14.03
N PHE A 57 -27.41 -13.82 13.40
CA PHE A 57 -27.13 -12.72 12.49
C PHE A 57 -26.47 -11.55 13.21
N ASP A 58 -26.96 -11.20 14.40
CA ASP A 58 -26.40 -10.14 15.23
C ASP A 58 -25.02 -10.52 15.80
N GLN A 59 -24.86 -11.71 16.36
CA GLN A 59 -23.64 -12.09 17.07
C GLN A 59 -22.52 -12.64 16.18
N VAL A 60 -22.84 -13.13 14.97
CA VAL A 60 -21.86 -13.78 14.08
C VAL A 60 -21.75 -13.05 12.75
N LEU A 61 -22.87 -12.86 12.04
CA LEU A 61 -22.80 -12.27 10.70
C LEU A 61 -22.48 -10.77 10.75
N TYR A 62 -23.04 -10.01 11.70
CA TYR A 62 -22.78 -8.58 11.77
C TYR A 62 -21.28 -8.26 11.99
N PRO A 63 -20.58 -8.87 12.97
CA PRO A 63 -19.12 -8.73 13.09
C PRO A 63 -18.36 -9.21 11.85
N LEU A 64 -18.80 -10.29 11.20
CA LEU A 64 -18.15 -10.77 9.98
C LEU A 64 -18.24 -9.75 8.83
N VAL A 65 -19.38 -9.08 8.69
CA VAL A 65 -19.57 -8.02 7.70
C VAL A 65 -18.69 -6.81 8.03
N GLN A 66 -18.55 -6.44 9.31
CA GLN A 66 -17.57 -5.43 9.72
C GLN A 66 -16.13 -5.83 9.38
N GLY A 67 -15.77 -7.10 9.55
CA GLY A 67 -14.49 -7.64 9.11
C GLY A 67 -14.28 -7.51 7.59
N GLY A 68 -15.33 -7.76 6.80
CA GLY A 68 -15.30 -7.55 5.35
C GLY A 68 -15.01 -6.09 4.97
N VAL A 69 -15.65 -5.12 5.63
CA VAL A 69 -15.37 -3.69 5.43
C VAL A 69 -13.90 -3.38 5.74
N LEU A 70 -13.42 -3.78 6.92
CA LEU A 70 -12.05 -3.52 7.34
C LEU A 70 -11.01 -4.16 6.41
N LEU A 71 -11.26 -5.38 5.95
CA LEU A 71 -10.38 -6.08 5.02
C LEU A 71 -10.30 -5.33 3.69
N SER A 72 -11.44 -4.90 3.14
CA SER A 72 -11.47 -4.10 1.91
C SER A 72 -10.72 -2.77 2.06
N GLU A 73 -10.94 -2.06 3.17
CA GLU A 73 -10.24 -0.80 3.48
C GLU A 73 -8.72 -1.02 3.63
N ALA A 74 -8.30 -2.08 4.31
CA ALA A 74 -6.88 -2.41 4.49
C ALA A 74 -6.18 -2.76 3.17
N VAL A 75 -6.87 -3.50 2.29
CA VAL A 75 -6.38 -3.78 0.93
C VAL A 75 -6.22 -2.50 0.12
N GLU A 76 -7.22 -1.61 0.14
CA GLU A 76 -7.13 -0.32 -0.55
C GLU A 76 -5.94 0.51 -0.05
N GLN A 77 -5.79 0.64 1.27
CA GLN A 77 -4.70 1.40 1.88
C GLN A 77 -3.32 0.85 1.48
N ALA A 78 -3.13 -0.47 1.53
CA ALA A 78 -1.86 -1.09 1.16
C ALA A 78 -1.54 -0.92 -0.33
N VAL A 79 -2.52 -1.13 -1.22
CA VAL A 79 -2.34 -0.96 -2.67
C VAL A 79 -2.04 0.50 -3.00
N LYS A 80 -2.64 1.45 -2.28
CA LYS A 80 -2.36 2.89 -2.43
C LYS A 80 -0.97 3.27 -1.91
N LYS A 81 -0.55 2.71 -0.79
CA LYS A 81 0.75 2.99 -0.16
C LYS A 81 1.94 2.51 -1.01
N LEU A 82 1.77 1.46 -1.81
CA LEU A 82 2.84 0.94 -2.68
C LEU A 82 3.42 1.98 -3.67
N PRO A 83 2.63 2.59 -4.58
CA PRO A 83 3.15 3.62 -5.47
C PRO A 83 3.55 4.91 -4.74
N GLU A 84 2.93 5.24 -3.61
CA GLU A 84 3.31 6.40 -2.78
C GLU A 84 4.71 6.22 -2.17
N ALA A 85 4.99 5.05 -1.60
CA ALA A 85 6.31 4.71 -1.06
C ALA A 85 7.38 4.69 -2.14
N TYR A 86 7.08 4.14 -3.32
CA TYR A 86 7.99 4.21 -4.46
C TYR A 86 8.32 5.65 -4.87
N LEU A 87 7.30 6.51 -4.97
CA LEU A 87 7.47 7.91 -5.33
C LEU A 87 8.32 8.68 -4.31
N ALA A 88 8.16 8.36 -3.03
CA ALA A 88 8.89 9.00 -1.94
C ALA A 88 10.37 8.54 -1.86
N ASP A 89 10.61 7.23 -1.96
CA ASP A 89 11.89 6.65 -1.61
C ASP A 89 12.77 6.31 -2.83
N VAL A 90 12.17 6.18 -4.02
CA VAL A 90 12.84 5.65 -5.22
C VAL A 90 12.96 6.71 -6.32
N ASP A 91 11.88 6.95 -7.06
CA ASP A 91 11.88 7.78 -8.27
C ASP A 91 10.45 8.20 -8.66
N ASN A 92 10.32 9.18 -9.56
CA ASN A 92 9.04 9.66 -10.08
C ASN A 92 8.66 9.07 -11.46
N GLY A 93 9.49 8.18 -11.99
CA GLY A 93 9.24 7.47 -13.24
C GLY A 93 9.36 5.96 -13.10
N ASP A 94 9.13 5.28 -14.23
CA ASP A 94 9.32 3.83 -14.32
C ASP A 94 10.80 3.48 -14.26
N LEU A 95 11.14 2.44 -13.49
CA LEU A 95 12.51 1.92 -13.42
C LEU A 95 12.51 0.41 -13.64
N LYS A 96 13.47 -0.03 -14.46
CA LYS A 96 13.76 -1.45 -14.68
C LYS A 96 15.21 -1.70 -14.33
N GLN A 97 15.46 -2.68 -13.47
CA GLN A 97 16.80 -3.04 -13.05
C GLN A 97 17.70 -3.32 -14.26
N SER A 98 17.23 -4.10 -15.24
CA SER A 98 18.02 -4.43 -16.43
C SER A 98 18.45 -3.20 -17.24
N GLU A 99 17.56 -2.20 -17.38
CA GLU A 99 17.89 -0.97 -18.12
C GLU A 99 18.88 -0.08 -17.35
N LEU A 100 18.79 -0.06 -16.01
CA LEU A 100 19.75 0.64 -15.17
C LEU A 100 21.13 -0.01 -15.24
N GLU A 101 21.21 -1.34 -15.15
CA GLU A 101 22.45 -2.11 -15.27
C GLU A 101 23.10 -1.94 -16.66
N GLU A 102 22.31 -1.96 -17.73
CA GLU A 102 22.80 -1.71 -19.09
C GLU A 102 23.40 -0.30 -19.24
N LYS A 103 22.70 0.73 -18.72
CA LYS A 103 23.20 2.11 -18.72
C LYS A 103 24.46 2.26 -17.88
N LEU A 104 24.56 1.58 -16.73
CA LEU A 104 25.78 1.57 -15.92
C LEU A 104 26.97 1.00 -16.69
N GLN A 105 26.78 -0.16 -17.34
CA GLN A 105 27.84 -0.74 -18.17
C GLN A 105 28.23 0.18 -19.34
N GLN A 106 27.27 0.90 -19.93
CA GLN A 106 27.56 1.88 -20.97
C GLN A 106 28.39 3.04 -20.44
N VAL A 107 28.03 3.60 -19.29
CA VAL A 107 28.76 4.71 -18.67
C VAL A 107 30.16 4.28 -18.25
N ASP A 108 30.34 3.06 -17.73
CA ASP A 108 31.66 2.52 -17.42
C ASP A 108 32.58 2.40 -18.64
N ARG A 109 32.02 1.99 -19.79
CA ARG A 109 32.76 2.00 -21.07
C ARG A 109 33.15 3.42 -21.48
N LEU A 110 32.25 4.39 -21.32
CA LEU A 110 32.52 5.79 -21.66
C LEU A 110 33.58 6.41 -20.75
N ILE A 111 33.57 6.10 -19.46
CA ILE A 111 34.63 6.51 -18.52
C ILE A 111 35.97 5.91 -18.95
N SER A 112 36.01 4.60 -19.21
CA SER A 112 37.23 3.91 -19.62
C SER A 112 37.82 4.49 -20.92
N GLN A 113 36.96 4.75 -21.92
CA GLN A 113 37.37 5.38 -23.18
C GLN A 113 37.88 6.81 -22.97
N ALA A 114 37.21 7.59 -22.11
CA ALA A 114 37.65 8.95 -21.81
C ALA A 114 39.00 8.96 -21.07
N GLU A 115 39.23 8.02 -20.15
CA GLU A 115 40.51 7.83 -19.45
C GLU A 115 41.63 7.42 -20.42
N GLU A 116 41.35 6.53 -21.37
CA GLU A 116 42.28 6.15 -22.44
C GLU A 116 42.65 7.36 -23.32
N ILE A 117 41.67 8.16 -23.73
CA ILE A 117 41.90 9.41 -24.46
C ILE A 117 42.79 10.36 -23.65
N GLY A 118 42.54 10.50 -22.34
CA GLY A 118 43.38 11.29 -21.45
C GLY A 118 44.84 10.82 -21.46
N GLY A 119 45.07 9.51 -21.38
CA GLY A 119 46.40 8.90 -21.49
C GLY A 119 47.08 9.18 -22.83
N LEU A 120 46.35 9.03 -23.94
CA LEU A 120 46.85 9.33 -25.28
C LEU A 120 47.22 10.81 -25.44
N LEU A 121 46.39 11.73 -24.93
CA LEU A 121 46.65 13.17 -24.95
C LEU A 121 47.94 13.52 -24.21
N HIS A 122 48.20 12.90 -23.05
CA HIS A 122 49.44 13.08 -22.31
C HIS A 122 50.67 12.67 -23.13
N SER A 123 50.58 11.55 -23.87
CA SER A 123 51.68 11.03 -24.70
C SER A 123 51.84 11.72 -26.06
N SER A 124 50.92 12.63 -26.43
CA SER A 124 50.90 13.24 -27.76
C SER A 124 51.92 14.38 -27.94
N SER A 125 52.40 14.57 -29.18
CA SER A 125 53.29 15.67 -29.56
C SER A 125 52.57 16.99 -29.86
N THR A 126 51.31 17.14 -29.42
CA THR A 126 50.49 18.34 -29.61
C THR A 126 51.07 19.53 -28.84
N PRO A 127 50.98 20.78 -29.37
CA PRO A 127 51.41 21.98 -28.64
C PRO A 127 50.78 22.11 -27.25
N GLU A 128 51.55 22.56 -26.27
CA GLU A 128 51.17 22.53 -24.85
C GLU A 128 49.84 23.24 -24.57
N MET A 129 49.65 24.44 -25.10
CA MET A 129 48.41 25.21 -24.92
C MET A 129 47.17 24.48 -25.48
N THR A 130 47.32 23.74 -26.58
CA THR A 130 46.23 22.92 -27.15
C THR A 130 46.00 21.66 -26.32
N LYS A 131 47.07 21.04 -25.83
CA LYS A 131 47.02 19.85 -24.96
C LYS A 131 46.31 20.15 -23.64
N GLU A 132 46.64 21.26 -22.98
CA GLU A 132 45.98 21.69 -21.74
C GLU A 132 44.47 21.85 -21.92
N GLY A 133 44.04 22.50 -23.01
CA GLY A 133 42.63 22.65 -23.34
C GLY A 133 41.91 21.30 -23.55
N GLN A 134 42.55 20.37 -24.26
CA GLN A 134 42.01 19.02 -24.51
C GLN A 134 41.93 18.18 -23.24
N LEU A 135 42.96 18.22 -22.39
CA LEU A 135 42.97 17.52 -21.09
C LEU A 135 41.92 18.08 -20.14
N SER A 136 41.75 19.41 -20.11
CA SER A 136 40.70 20.05 -19.31
C SER A 136 39.30 19.63 -19.76
N ALA A 137 39.04 19.60 -21.07
CA ALA A 137 37.77 19.13 -21.62
C ALA A 137 37.52 17.63 -21.33
N ASN A 138 38.53 16.79 -21.49
CA ASN A 138 38.46 15.35 -21.20
C ASN A 138 38.18 15.09 -19.71
N THR A 139 38.86 15.81 -18.80
CA THR A 139 38.64 15.72 -17.35
C THR A 139 37.20 16.09 -16.98
N ARG A 140 36.65 17.15 -17.59
CA ARG A 140 35.25 17.53 -17.40
C ARG A 140 34.30 16.43 -17.87
N MET A 141 34.57 15.81 -19.02
CA MET A 141 33.76 14.72 -19.54
C MET A 141 33.76 13.50 -18.61
N ILE A 142 34.93 13.10 -18.10
CA ILE A 142 35.04 12.04 -17.09
C ILE A 142 34.22 12.39 -15.84
N GLY A 143 34.29 13.64 -15.38
CA GLY A 143 33.49 14.14 -14.26
C GLY A 143 31.99 13.97 -14.50
N LEU A 144 31.49 14.39 -15.67
CA LEU A 144 30.08 14.23 -16.05
C LEU A 144 29.65 12.76 -16.08
N TYR A 145 30.45 11.87 -16.69
CA TYR A 145 30.13 10.45 -16.71
C TYR A 145 30.11 9.83 -15.32
N ARG A 146 31.01 10.23 -14.42
CA ARG A 146 31.00 9.77 -13.02
C ARG A 146 29.76 10.24 -12.26
N THR A 147 29.29 11.47 -12.51
CA THR A 147 28.01 11.95 -11.94
C THR A 147 26.84 11.12 -12.44
N VAL A 148 26.75 10.88 -13.75
CA VAL A 148 25.68 10.03 -14.32
C VAL A 148 25.74 8.61 -13.76
N LYS A 149 26.94 8.04 -13.61
CA LYS A 149 27.13 6.73 -12.99
C LYS A 149 26.56 6.72 -11.56
N GLN A 150 26.93 7.69 -10.74
CA GLN A 150 26.47 7.78 -9.37
C GLN A 150 24.94 7.86 -9.27
N GLU A 151 24.29 8.66 -10.13
CA GLU A 151 22.82 8.76 -10.18
C GLU A 151 22.16 7.42 -10.54
N LEU A 152 22.72 6.69 -11.52
CA LEU A 152 22.21 5.37 -11.90
C LEU A 152 22.40 4.33 -10.80
N GLU A 153 23.55 4.33 -10.12
CA GLU A 153 23.83 3.46 -8.97
C GLU A 153 22.86 3.74 -7.81
N GLU A 154 22.59 5.02 -7.53
CA GLU A 154 21.63 5.41 -6.49
C GLU A 154 20.21 4.93 -6.81
N LYS A 155 19.75 5.11 -8.05
CA LYS A 155 18.43 4.62 -8.49
C LYS A 155 18.33 3.11 -8.38
N LEU A 156 19.37 2.38 -8.82
CA LEU A 156 19.41 0.92 -8.72
C LEU A 156 19.37 0.46 -7.26
N TYR A 157 20.17 1.10 -6.39
CA TYR A 157 20.17 0.82 -4.96
C TYR A 157 18.79 1.05 -4.33
N LYS A 158 18.16 2.19 -4.58
CA LYS A 158 16.82 2.52 -4.08
C LYS A 158 15.76 1.53 -4.57
N LEU A 159 15.79 1.17 -5.85
CA LEU A 159 14.88 0.17 -6.42
C LEU A 159 15.03 -1.20 -5.74
N MET A 160 16.27 -1.64 -5.47
CA MET A 160 16.54 -2.88 -4.74
C MET A 160 16.06 -2.83 -3.29
N ALA A 161 16.33 -1.72 -2.58
CA ALA A 161 15.86 -1.52 -1.22
C ALA A 161 14.33 -1.55 -1.14
N PHE A 162 13.65 -0.86 -2.07
CA PHE A 162 12.20 -0.87 -2.18
C PHE A 162 11.66 -2.28 -2.48
N ASN A 163 12.27 -3.05 -3.38
CA ASN A 163 11.87 -4.43 -3.62
C ASN A 163 12.00 -5.31 -2.36
N GLN A 164 13.02 -5.07 -1.54
CA GLN A 164 13.21 -5.81 -0.29
C GLN A 164 12.17 -5.47 0.79
N SER A 165 11.70 -4.22 0.86
CA SER A 165 10.79 -3.75 1.91
C SER A 165 9.32 -3.69 1.48
N SER A 166 9.01 -3.50 0.21
CA SER A 166 7.64 -3.24 -0.30
C SER A 166 6.61 -4.30 0.09
N ALA A 167 7.00 -5.58 0.20
CA ALA A 167 6.10 -6.63 0.65
C ALA A 167 5.56 -6.38 2.08
N THR A 168 6.31 -5.67 2.93
CA THR A 168 5.88 -5.40 4.32
C THR A 168 4.66 -4.48 4.37
N ILE A 169 4.40 -3.69 3.31
CA ILE A 169 3.21 -2.84 3.17
C ILE A 169 1.91 -3.64 3.30
N PHE A 170 1.92 -4.92 2.91
CA PHE A 170 0.73 -5.78 2.89
C PHE A 170 0.59 -6.67 4.12
N THR A 171 1.53 -6.63 5.06
CA THR A 171 1.54 -7.56 6.21
C THR A 171 0.36 -7.37 7.16
N GLU A 172 -0.16 -6.14 7.26
CA GLU A 172 -1.30 -5.82 8.13
C GLU A 172 -2.62 -6.44 7.64
N ILE A 173 -2.71 -6.84 6.37
CA ILE A 173 -3.90 -7.45 5.78
C ILE A 173 -4.09 -8.89 6.27
N ALA A 174 -2.99 -9.63 6.48
CA ALA A 174 -3.02 -11.07 6.70
C ALA A 174 -3.85 -11.47 7.93
N ALA A 175 -3.75 -10.72 9.03
CA ALA A 175 -4.51 -11.00 10.24
C ALA A 175 -6.02 -10.79 10.04
N LEU A 176 -6.41 -9.75 9.30
CA LEU A 176 -7.82 -9.49 8.96
C LEU A 176 -8.35 -10.54 7.98
N GLU A 177 -7.57 -10.91 6.97
CA GLU A 177 -7.92 -11.97 6.01
C GLU A 177 -8.18 -13.29 6.73
N GLU A 178 -7.26 -13.71 7.61
CA GLU A 178 -7.41 -14.93 8.39
C GLU A 178 -8.67 -14.90 9.26
N ALA A 179 -8.91 -13.79 9.97
CA ALA A 179 -10.10 -13.63 10.80
C ALA A 179 -11.41 -13.73 9.98
N VAL A 180 -11.46 -13.09 8.80
CA VAL A 180 -12.62 -13.16 7.90
C VAL A 180 -12.81 -14.57 7.34
N ILE A 181 -11.74 -15.27 6.94
CA ILE A 181 -11.81 -16.65 6.45
C ILE A 181 -12.34 -17.60 7.55
N GLN A 182 -11.85 -17.46 8.78
CA GLN A 182 -12.33 -18.23 9.93
C GLN A 182 -13.83 -17.98 10.18
N GLY A 183 -14.26 -16.71 10.21
CA GLY A 183 -15.67 -16.36 10.38
C GLY A 183 -16.55 -16.90 9.24
N LEU A 184 -16.12 -16.79 7.98
CA LEU A 184 -16.81 -17.37 6.82
C LEU A 184 -16.95 -18.88 6.92
N ALA A 185 -15.91 -19.59 7.37
CA ALA A 185 -15.96 -21.04 7.55
C ALA A 185 -17.04 -21.46 8.56
N GLN A 186 -17.22 -20.70 9.64
CA GLN A 186 -18.24 -20.97 10.66
C GLN A 186 -19.66 -20.83 10.13
N THR A 187 -19.88 -19.93 9.15
CA THR A 187 -21.21 -19.76 8.54
C THR A 187 -21.72 -20.99 7.81
N LYS A 188 -20.83 -21.88 7.37
CA LYS A 188 -21.18 -23.05 6.54
C LYS A 188 -21.99 -24.11 7.30
N THR A 189 -21.90 -24.14 8.62
CA THR A 189 -22.57 -25.13 9.48
C THR A 189 -23.49 -24.48 10.52
N ALA A 190 -23.91 -23.24 10.26
CA ALA A 190 -24.66 -22.44 11.22
C ALA A 190 -26.08 -22.95 11.49
N PHE A 191 -26.76 -23.49 10.47
CA PHE A 191 -28.14 -23.97 10.60
C PHE A 191 -28.19 -25.48 10.85
N SER A 192 -28.95 -25.89 11.87
CA SER A 192 -29.19 -27.30 12.19
C SER A 192 -30.54 -27.75 11.65
N SER A 193 -30.53 -28.59 10.60
CA SER A 193 -31.76 -29.16 10.04
C SER A 193 -32.51 -30.07 11.01
N ASN A 194 -31.82 -30.67 11.99
CA ASN A 194 -32.42 -31.56 12.98
C ASN A 194 -33.24 -30.80 14.02
N THR A 195 -32.77 -29.61 14.43
CA THR A 195 -33.41 -28.80 15.47
C THR A 195 -34.22 -27.62 14.89
N GLY A 196 -34.05 -27.32 13.60
CA GLY A 196 -34.75 -26.22 12.91
C GLY A 196 -34.30 -24.83 13.36
N VAL A 197 -33.12 -24.72 13.98
CA VAL A 197 -32.60 -23.47 14.56
C VAL A 197 -31.14 -23.23 14.18
N PHE A 198 -30.70 -21.98 14.31
CA PHE A 198 -29.29 -21.61 14.16
C PHE A 198 -28.50 -21.91 15.43
N ASN A 199 -27.32 -22.48 15.26
CA ASN A 199 -26.35 -22.69 16.33
C ASN A 199 -25.45 -21.48 16.43
N VAL A 200 -25.45 -20.82 17.59
CA VAL A 200 -24.52 -19.73 17.89
C VAL A 200 -23.25 -20.34 18.49
N PRO A 201 -22.07 -20.16 17.87
CA PRO A 201 -20.81 -20.68 18.41
C PRO A 201 -20.54 -20.11 19.81
N CYS A 202 -19.82 -20.86 20.64
CA CYS A 202 -19.44 -20.34 21.94
C CYS A 202 -18.37 -19.24 21.78
N LYS A 203 -18.20 -18.39 22.80
CA LYS A 203 -17.24 -17.28 22.73
C LYS A 203 -15.81 -17.72 22.41
N ALA A 204 -15.40 -18.92 22.85
CA ALA A 204 -14.07 -19.45 22.55
C ALA A 204 -13.87 -19.71 21.05
N ASP A 205 -14.94 -20.12 20.34
CA ASP A 205 -14.90 -20.35 18.90
C ASP A 205 -14.94 -19.03 18.11
N LEU A 206 -15.33 -17.92 18.72
CA LEU A 206 -15.44 -16.59 18.09
C LEU A 206 -14.17 -15.73 18.26
N ALA A 207 -13.01 -16.34 18.50
CA ALA A 207 -11.75 -15.62 18.71
C ALA A 207 -11.36 -14.67 17.55
N TRP A 208 -11.74 -15.01 16.32
CA TRP A 208 -11.54 -14.16 15.13
C TRP A 208 -12.25 -12.79 15.25
N GLN A 209 -13.34 -12.70 16.03
CA GLN A 209 -14.03 -11.43 16.26
C GLN A 209 -13.17 -10.45 17.05
N THR A 210 -12.28 -10.93 17.92
CA THR A 210 -11.38 -10.05 18.67
C THR A 210 -10.46 -9.27 17.74
N VAL A 211 -9.95 -9.88 16.68
CA VAL A 211 -9.12 -9.21 15.66
C VAL A 211 -9.90 -8.07 15.00
N ILE A 212 -11.15 -8.33 14.60
CA ILE A 212 -12.03 -7.35 13.97
C ILE A 212 -12.35 -6.21 14.93
N VAL A 213 -12.71 -6.52 16.18
CA VAL A 213 -13.03 -5.51 17.19
C VAL A 213 -11.84 -4.60 17.49
N THR A 214 -10.64 -5.18 17.62
CA THR A 214 -9.40 -4.40 17.80
C THR A 214 -9.17 -3.46 16.61
N LYS A 215 -9.28 -3.96 15.38
CA LYS A 215 -9.11 -3.13 14.17
C LYS A 215 -10.18 -2.05 14.02
N LEU A 216 -11.42 -2.31 14.45
CA LEU A 216 -12.48 -1.29 14.49
C LEU A 216 -12.16 -0.17 15.49
N GLN A 217 -11.57 -0.51 16.65
CA GLN A 217 -11.16 0.47 17.66
C GLN A 217 -10.02 1.35 17.14
N GLU A 218 -9.00 0.74 16.53
CA GLU A 218 -7.89 1.46 15.88
C GLU A 218 -8.43 2.45 14.83
N ARG A 219 -9.35 1.99 13.96
CA ARG A 219 -10.02 2.84 12.96
C ARG A 219 -10.77 4.03 13.58
N GLY A 220 -11.38 3.84 14.76
CA GLY A 220 -12.05 4.92 15.49
C GLY A 220 -11.05 5.97 15.99
N GLN A 221 -9.95 5.51 16.58
CA GLN A 221 -8.89 6.39 17.11
C GLN A 221 -8.21 7.21 16.01
N GLU A 222 -7.93 6.62 14.84
CA GLU A 222 -7.34 7.33 13.71
C GLU A 222 -8.25 8.45 13.18
N LYS A 223 -9.57 8.21 13.13
CA LYS A 223 -10.55 9.22 12.71
C LYS A 223 -10.61 10.38 13.71
N ASP A 224 -10.58 10.08 15.01
CA ASP A 224 -10.57 11.09 16.06
C ASP A 224 -9.28 11.93 16.02
N GLU A 225 -8.11 11.30 15.82
CA GLU A 225 -6.83 12.01 15.70
C GLU A 225 -6.78 12.91 14.46
N HIS A 226 -7.28 12.42 13.32
CA HIS A 226 -7.38 13.22 12.10
C HIS A 226 -8.28 14.45 12.31
N LEU A 227 -9.46 14.27 12.93
CA LEU A 227 -10.37 15.37 13.25
C LEU A 227 -9.70 16.43 14.15
N ILE A 228 -8.94 16.00 15.15
CA ILE A 228 -8.20 16.91 16.03
C ILE A 228 -7.16 17.73 15.24
N LYS A 229 -6.38 17.08 14.36
CA LYS A 229 -5.37 17.77 13.53
C LYS A 229 -6.01 18.79 12.58
N THR A 230 -7.14 18.46 11.96
CA THR A 230 -7.88 19.40 11.10
C THR A 230 -8.35 20.61 11.89
N VAL A 231 -8.97 20.42 13.07
CA VAL A 231 -9.45 21.52 13.90
C VAL A 231 -8.31 22.42 14.40
N ILE A 232 -7.14 21.84 14.73
CA ILE A 232 -5.96 22.62 15.13
C ILE A 232 -5.43 23.46 13.96
N ASN A 233 -5.31 22.87 12.76
CA ASN A 233 -4.84 23.59 11.58
C ASN A 233 -5.80 24.71 11.18
N ASP A 234 -7.11 24.47 11.19
CA ASP A 234 -8.13 25.47 10.87
C ASP A 234 -8.09 26.65 11.87
N LYS A 235 -7.83 26.38 13.16
CA LYS A 235 -7.60 27.42 14.16
C LYS A 235 -6.33 28.21 13.92
N ALA A 236 -5.23 27.54 13.59
CA ALA A 236 -3.96 28.20 13.32
C ALA A 236 -4.04 29.12 12.10
N SER A 237 -4.71 28.69 11.02
CA SER A 237 -4.94 29.53 9.84
C SER A 237 -5.84 30.73 10.13
N PHE A 238 -6.83 30.57 11.01
CA PHE A 238 -7.73 31.67 11.39
C PHE A 238 -7.04 32.70 12.29
N GLU A 239 -6.13 32.28 13.16
CA GLU A 239 -5.34 33.18 14.00
C GLU A 239 -4.28 33.96 13.19
N GLU A 240 -3.74 33.36 12.13
CA GLU A 240 -2.81 34.01 11.20
C GLU A 240 -3.53 35.07 10.33
N GLU A 241 -4.76 34.81 9.88
CA GLU A 241 -5.58 35.75 9.10
C GLU A 241 -6.08 36.96 9.93
N LEU A 242 -6.14 36.83 11.26
CA LEU A 242 -6.49 37.93 12.18
C LEU A 242 -5.28 38.77 12.62
N ALA A 243 -4.06 38.31 12.34
CA ALA A 243 -2.82 38.99 12.69
C ALA A 243 -2.28 39.92 11.59
N ASP A 244 -2.84 39.84 10.37
CA ASP A 244 -2.59 40.71 9.22
C ASP A 244 -3.65 41.81 9.04
#